data_AF-A0A2K2VW57-F1
#
_entry.id   AF-A0A2K2VW57-F1
#
_cell.length_a   1.000
_cell.length_b   1.000
_cell.length_c   1.000
_cell.angle_alpha   90.00
_cell.angle_beta   90.00
_cell.angle_gamma   90.00
#
_symmetry.space_group_name_H-M   'P 1'
#
loop_
_entity.id
_entity.type
_entity.pdbx_description
1 polymer ?
#
loop_
_entity_poly.entity_id
_entity_poly.type
_entity_poly.pdbx_seq_one_letter_code
_entity_poly.pdbx_strand_id
1 'polypeptide(L)' 'MAPLFETGKTYTFYFGQEHGHTNITGQVISYESPLVKIETEGLTRIINCSSSYFVEAVARLEGDETGDEPKPSEEV' A
#
# COMPACT_ATOMS: atom_id res chain seq x y z
N MET A 1 -1.29 -14.84 17.09
CA MET A 1 -1.82 -13.68 16.35
C MET A 1 -1.12 -13.67 15.00
N ALA A 2 -1.85 -13.50 13.90
CA ALA A 2 -1.23 -13.34 12.59
C ALA A 2 -0.46 -12.00 12.55
N PRO A 3 0.69 -11.92 11.85
CA PRO A 3 1.41 -10.66 11.70
C PRO A 3 0.55 -9.64 10.92
N LEU A 4 0.55 -8.39 11.37
CA LEU A 4 -0.22 -7.31 10.72
C LEU A 4 0.36 -6.92 9.34
N PHE A 5 1.67 -7.14 9.15
CA PHE A 5 2.38 -6.90 7.91
C PHE A 5 3.32 -8.07 7.59
N GLU A 6 3.51 -8.34 6.31
CA GLU A 6 4.43 -9.38 5.83
C GLU A 6 5.66 -8.75 5.18
N THR A 7 6.86 -9.06 5.69
CA THR A 7 8.13 -8.64 5.08
C THR A 7 8.21 -9.13 3.64
N GLY A 8 8.65 -8.25 2.73
CA GLY A 8 8.74 -8.51 1.30
C GLY A 8 7.46 -8.22 0.52
N LYS A 9 6.31 -8.00 1.18
CA LYS A 9 5.08 -7.58 0.50
C LYS A 9 4.99 -6.06 0.38
N THR A 10 4.37 -5.62 -0.71
CA THR A 10 4.10 -4.21 -0.98
C THR A 10 2.76 -3.80 -0.38
N TYR A 11 2.76 -2.71 0.37
CA TYR A 11 1.56 -2.12 0.94
C TYR A 11 1.43 -0.65 0.52
N THR A 12 0.20 -0.18 0.36
CA THR A 12 -0.14 1.24 0.24
C THR A 12 -0.70 1.73 1.56
N PHE A 13 -0.05 2.73 2.15
CA PHE A 13 -0.41 3.37 3.42
C PHE A 13 -1.13 4.68 3.13
N TYR A 14 -2.34 4.84 3.66
CA TYR A 14 -3.18 6.02 3.46
C TYR A 14 -3.18 6.92 4.69
N PHE A 15 -3.03 8.22 4.46
CA PHE A 15 -3.06 9.24 5.50
C PHE A 15 -4.07 10.33 5.15
N GLY A 16 -4.92 10.70 6.11
CA GLY A 16 -5.79 11.86 6.02
C GLY A 16 -5.03 13.13 6.41
N GLN A 17 -5.20 14.22 5.65
CA GLN A 17 -4.79 15.58 6.05
C GLN A 17 -5.99 16.51 5.95
N GLU A 18 -5.95 17.65 6.66
CA GLU A 18 -6.98 18.71 6.63
C GLU A 18 -7.22 19.28 5.20
N HIS A 19 -6.26 19.07 4.29
CA HIS A 19 -6.30 19.54 2.89
C HIS A 19 -6.17 18.44 1.82
N GLY A 20 -6.34 17.15 2.18
CA GLY A 20 -6.36 16.06 1.20
C GLY A 20 -5.84 14.72 1.72
N HIS A 21 -5.99 13.67 0.90
CA HIS A 21 -5.44 12.35 1.20
C HIS A 21 -4.04 12.22 0.60
N THR A 22 -3.05 11.81 1.39
CA THR A 22 -1.74 11.40 0.88
C THR A 22 -1.57 9.90 1.08
N ASN A 23 -0.88 9.24 0.15
CA ASN A 23 -0.57 7.83 0.25
C ASN A 23 0.90 7.57 -0.05
N ILE A 24 1.43 6.51 0.55
CA ILE A 24 2.80 6.05 0.33
C ILE A 24 2.72 4.56 0.04
N THR A 25 3.33 4.12 -1.06
CA THR A 25 3.40 2.69 -1.41
C THR A 25 4.83 2.21 -1.28
N GLY A 26 5.06 1.08 -0.62
CA GLY A 26 6.41 0.53 -0.50
C GLY A 26 6.42 -0.91 -0.01
N GLN A 27 7.56 -1.58 -0.21
CA GLN A 27 7.79 -2.94 0.25
C GLN A 27 8.16 -2.93 1.73
N VAL A 28 7.55 -3.80 2.53
CA VAL A 28 7.86 -3.92 3.96
C VAL A 28 9.22 -4.58 4.14
N ILE A 29 10.15 -3.90 4.79
CA ILE A 29 11.47 -4.43 5.16
C ILE A 29 11.39 -5.07 6.55
N SER A 30 10.78 -4.37 7.50
CA SER A 30 10.60 -4.84 8.87
C SER A 30 9.41 -4.14 9.51
N TYR A 31 8.86 -4.73 10.58
CA TYR A 31 7.71 -4.19 11.28
C TYR A 31 7.82 -4.45 12.78
N GLU A 32 7.54 -3.42 13.57
CA GLU A 32 7.40 -3.48 15.03
C GLU A 32 6.28 -2.53 15.43
N SER A 33 5.12 -3.07 15.82
CA SER A 33 3.92 -2.25 16.09
C SER A 33 4.20 -1.08 17.05
N PRO A 34 3.83 0.17 16.70
CA PRO A 34 3.03 0.60 15.54
C PRO A 34 3.85 1.05 14.31
N LEU A 35 5.16 0.82 14.29
CA LEU A 35 6.07 1.30 13.27
C LEU A 35 6.30 0.25 12.17
N VAL A 36 6.17 0.67 10.91
CA VAL A 36 6.45 -0.16 9.73
C VAL A 36 7.59 0.48 8.95
N LYS A 37 8.65 -0.28 8.68
CA LYS A 37 9.75 0.16 7.83
C LYS A 37 9.53 -0.33 6.42
N ILE A 38 9.51 0.59 5.46
CA ILE A 38 9.30 0.29 4.05
C ILE A 38 10.44 0.82 3.18
N GLU A 39 10.67 0.16 2.06
CA GLU A 39 11.46 0.67 0.95
C GLU A 39 10.51 1.19 -0.14
N THR A 40 10.75 2.42 -0.59
CA THR A 40 9.96 3.08 -1.65
C THR A 40 10.86 4.06 -2.39
N GLU A 41 10.80 4.07 -3.72
CA GLU A 41 11.55 5.03 -4.56
C GLU A 41 13.07 5.06 -4.25
N GLY A 42 13.66 3.91 -3.89
CA GLY A 42 15.08 3.82 -3.50
C GLY A 42 15.40 4.44 -2.13
N LEU A 43 14.39 4.81 -1.35
CA LEU A 43 14.52 5.35 0.00
C LEU A 43 13.89 4.40 1.03
N THR A 44 14.51 4.35 2.21
CA THR A 44 13.91 3.72 3.39
C THR A 44 13.07 4.74 4.14
N ARG A 45 11.80 4.42 4.41
CA ARG A 45 10.89 5.24 5.22
C ARG A 45 10.35 4.46 6.41
N ILE A 46 10.05 5.16 7.50
CA ILE A 46 9.38 4.60 8.69
C ILE A 46 7.99 5.21 8.76
N ILE A 47 6.97 4.35 8.76
CA ILE A 47 5.55 4.71 8.84
C ILE A 47 5.08 4.48 10.28
N ASN A 48 4.46 5.49 10.88
CA ASN A 48 3.82 5.37 12.18
C ASN A 48 2.31 5.12 12.02
N CYS A 49 1.88 3.87 12.22
CA CYS A 49 0.48 3.46 12.12
C CYS A 49 -0.36 3.84 13.35
N SER A 50 0.22 4.42 14.41
CA SER A 50 -0.54 4.98 15.53
C SER A 50 -0.80 6.48 15.38
N SER A 51 -0.38 7.08 14.26
CA SER A 51 -0.64 8.50 13.96
C SER A 51 -2.14 8.75 13.82
N SER A 52 -2.64 9.89 14.32
CA SER A 52 -4.02 10.32 14.10
C SER A 52 -4.35 10.57 12.62
N TYR A 53 -3.32 10.74 11.80
CA TYR A 53 -3.45 10.91 10.36
C TYR A 53 -3.45 9.57 9.62
N PHE A 54 -3.02 8.47 10.25
CA PHE A 54 -3.02 7.15 9.61
C PHE A 54 -4.45 6.62 9.52
N VAL A 55 -4.86 6.23 8.32
CA VAL A 55 -6.19 5.70 8.06
C VAL A 55 -6.15 4.18 7.99
N GLU A 56 -5.41 3.66 7.01
CA GLU A 56 -5.29 2.22 6.78
C GLU A 56 -4.07 1.88 5.93
N ALA A 57 -3.73 0.59 5.89
CA ALA A 57 -2.73 0.05 4.98
C ALA A 57 -3.30 -1.16 4.24
N VAL A 58 -3.19 -1.18 2.92
CA VAL A 58 -3.74 -2.22 2.04
C VAL A 58 -2.59 -2.93 1.33
N ALA A 59 -2.57 -4.26 1.39
CA ALA A 59 -1.59 -5.06 0.65
C ALA A 59 -1.92 -5.02 -0.85
N ARG A 60 -0.92 -4.80 -1.70
CA ARG A 60 -1.09 -5.00 -3.14
C ARG A 60 -1.08 -6.50 -3.45
N LEU A 61 -2.09 -6.93 -4.20
CA LEU A 61 -2.07 -8.22 -4.88
C LEU A 61 -1.16 -8.08 -6.10
N GLU A 62 0.02 -8.69 -6.06
CA GLU A 62 0.82 -8.90 -7.29
C GLU A 62 0.08 -9.96 -8.12
N GLY A 63 -0.81 -9.54 -9.02
CA GLY A 63 -1.58 -10.48 -9.85
C GLY A 63 -2.81 -9.97 -10.62
N ASP A 64 -3.23 -8.71 -10.52
CA ASP A 64 -4.35 -8.19 -11.32
C ASP A 64 -3.85 -7.40 -12.55
N GLU A 65 -3.10 -8.09 -13.41
CA GLU A 65 -2.91 -7.73 -14.83
C GLU A 65 -3.83 -8.60 -15.72
N THR A 66 -5.04 -8.95 -15.25
CA THR A 66 -6.04 -9.51 -16.16
C THR A 66 -6.84 -8.36 -16.74
N GLY A 67 -6.34 -7.83 -17.85
CA GLY A 67 -7.13 -6.98 -18.72
C GLY A 67 -8.39 -7.75 -19.16
N ASP A 68 -9.55 -7.22 -18.80
CA ASP A 68 -10.79 -7.43 -19.54
C ASP A 68 -11.46 -6.05 -19.67
N GLU A 69 -10.85 -5.20 -20.51
CA GLU A 69 -11.64 -4.26 -21.27
C GLU A 69 -12.41 -5.12 -22.30
N PRO A 70 -13.74 -5.24 -22.22
CA PRO A 70 -14.49 -5.83 -23.32
C PRO A 70 -14.32 -4.88 -24.51
N LYS A 71 -13.49 -5.26 -25.48
CA LYS A 71 -13.49 -4.64 -26.80
C LYS A 71 -14.93 -4.76 -27.32
N PRO A 72 -15.61 -3.67 -27.72
CA PRO A 72 -16.82 -3.81 -28.49
C PRO A 72 -16.41 -4.47 -29.81
N SER A 73 -16.84 -5.71 -30.01
CA SER A 73 -16.78 -6.36 -31.31
C SER A 73 -17.64 -5.54 -32.26
N GLU A 74 -16.97 -4.90 -33.22
CA GLU A 74 -17.58 -4.32 -34.41
C GLU A 74 -18.31 -5.44 -35.15
N GLU A 75 -19.64 -5.43 -35.10
CA GLU A 75 -20.50 -6.31 -35.89
C GLU A 75 -20.92 -5.53 -37.14
N VAL A 76 -20.34 -5.98 -38.26
CA VAL A 76 -20.70 -5.91 -39.69
C VAL A 76 -21.79 -4.94 -40.14
#